data_AF-A0A8H6BLH4-F1
#
_entry.id   AF-A0A8H6BLH4-F1
#
_cell.length_a   1.000
_cell.length_b   1.000
_cell.length_c   1.000
_cell.angle_alpha   90.00
_cell.angle_beta   90.00
_cell.angle_gamma   90.00
#
_symmetry.space_group_name_H-M   'P 1'
#
loop_
_entity.id
_entity.type
_entity.pdbx_description
1 polymer ?
#
loop_
_entity_poly.entity_id
_entity_poly.type
_entity_poly.pdbx_seq_one_letter_code
_entity_poly.pdbx_strand_id
1 'polypeptide(L)'
;MQHMQENNKWAQSSSVEETHNAEIDESNSKIPDGAFILDSGASCHSVINLNLLVESRPANKRINTANGGLNSTVIGTAKCGNLILKDAMYLRQGTHNLYDLIIAERELLRDKANFPHEIDRNLDEYVERLNPGGYLVILERGNPLGAEVIARARQLMLRPENFKNHLAKIARPYKRFSETLKEVIAESGKSSRAYHKLLKEVGPEYVEALEEKREIEPGEVPEEVPENSINLEVVAPCPHFGMCPLQYSKPEVFGFGGIGKKLKFCSFMTHVQRPRYLLELKRGAKLATKWTSPTSGIAIKGKTTPGGGRPFGRDTEKASFAYLIVKRSEKSDRELLESRNAETGVRNIGYKAQSISECPRILAPPKKKKHLVIMDMCAPSGHIEKWHVPRSVGKDVYHDATKAKMGDIWSLGAKSIIQSRKENVFYLEKLNAKDRRLRRLKKRDSERLERKIKSDYRQALDIEPAANDLGAAVSKMASMDSYSLISKPKERKKIRSSK
;
A
#
# COMPACT_ATOMS: atom_id res chain seq x y z
N MET A 1 -9.06 28.75 57.96
CA MET A 1 -8.87 30.17 58.30
C MET A 1 -8.01 30.75 57.19
N GLN A 2 -8.60 31.28 56.11
CA GLN A 2 -8.97 32.71 55.93
C GLN A 2 -7.72 33.61 55.97
N HIS A 3 -7.43 34.54 55.06
CA HIS A 3 -8.06 35.19 53.89
C HIS A 3 -6.85 35.78 53.08
N MET A 4 -6.78 35.79 51.72
CA MET A 4 -7.34 36.81 50.78
C MET A 4 -6.93 38.26 51.17
N GLN A 5 -6.53 39.21 50.31
CA GLN A 5 -6.96 39.63 48.96
C GLN A 5 -6.16 40.96 48.68
N GLU A 6 -5.56 41.28 47.52
CA GLU A 6 -6.11 41.84 46.25
C GLU A 6 -5.58 43.27 45.91
N ASN A 7 -5.21 43.43 44.63
CA ASN A 7 -5.63 44.45 43.65
C ASN A 7 -5.02 45.86 43.47
N ASN A 8 -4.88 46.17 42.15
CA ASN A 8 -5.11 47.43 41.40
C ASN A 8 -4.05 48.56 41.48
N LYS A 9 -3.80 49.42 40.47
CA LYS A 9 -4.22 49.63 39.06
C LYS A 9 -3.41 50.83 38.50
N TRP A 10 -3.21 50.87 37.17
CA TRP A 10 -3.24 52.06 36.27
C TRP A 10 -2.12 53.13 36.39
N ALA A 11 -1.72 53.91 35.38
CA ALA A 11 -1.94 54.02 33.94
C ALA A 11 -1.01 55.11 33.35
N GLN A 12 -0.77 55.08 32.02
CA GLN A 12 -0.56 56.22 31.10
C GLN A 12 0.76 57.03 31.19
N SER A 13 1.37 57.58 30.13
CA SER A 13 0.95 57.94 28.75
C SER A 13 2.13 58.37 27.85
N SER A 14 1.86 58.44 26.53
CA SER A 14 2.40 59.32 25.45
C SER A 14 3.89 59.19 25.05
N SER A 15 4.35 59.31 23.80
CA SER A 15 3.79 59.80 22.50
C SER A 15 4.78 59.61 21.33
N VAL A 16 4.24 59.48 20.10
CA VAL A 16 4.69 59.99 18.75
C VAL A 16 5.94 59.33 18.10
N GLU A 17 5.73 58.46 17.10
CA GLU A 17 5.87 58.60 15.62
C GLU A 17 7.32 58.46 15.08
N GLU A 18 7.57 57.40 14.31
CA GLU A 18 7.96 57.40 12.88
C GLU A 18 8.69 56.11 12.49
N THR A 19 8.42 55.69 11.26
CA THR A 19 8.76 54.41 10.65
C THR A 19 10.24 54.29 10.28
N HIS A 20 10.85 53.11 10.47
CA HIS A 20 11.47 52.33 9.39
C HIS A 20 12.04 50.99 9.91
N ASN A 21 11.94 49.98 9.04
CA ASN A 21 12.36 48.59 9.13
C ASN A 21 13.52 48.26 10.08
N ALA A 22 13.34 47.22 10.90
CA ALA A 22 14.42 46.58 11.63
C ALA A 22 14.41 45.06 11.43
N GLU A 23 15.60 44.56 11.13
CA GLU A 23 16.04 43.18 11.13
C GLU A 23 15.73 42.49 12.47
N ILE A 24 15.60 41.17 12.38
CA ILE A 24 15.27 40.27 13.48
C ILE A 24 16.52 40.09 14.34
N ASP A 25 16.45 40.52 15.61
CA ASP A 25 17.41 40.15 16.65
C ASP A 25 16.72 39.21 17.66
N GLU A 26 17.24 37.98 17.75
CA GLU A 26 16.82 36.94 18.68
C GLU A 26 17.52 37.14 20.02
N SER A 27 17.00 38.02 20.88
CA SER A 27 17.21 37.81 22.32
C SER A 27 16.12 38.47 23.16
N ASN A 28 15.44 37.62 23.93
CA ASN A 28 14.73 37.95 25.16
C ASN A 28 13.48 38.84 25.00
N SER A 29 12.27 38.26 24.97
CA SER A 29 11.08 39.00 25.41
C SER A 29 9.93 38.11 25.87
N LYS A 30 9.41 38.47 27.04
CA LYS A 30 8.12 38.06 27.58
C LYS A 30 7.06 38.11 26.47
N ILE A 31 6.21 37.08 26.44
CA ILE A 31 5.01 37.03 25.60
C ILE A 31 4.24 38.35 25.81
N PRO A 32 3.99 39.16 24.76
CA PRO A 32 3.24 40.40 24.93
C PRO A 32 1.79 40.09 25.31
N ASP A 33 1.23 40.92 26.19
CA ASP A 33 -0.17 40.91 26.61
C ASP A 33 -1.06 41.13 25.37
N GLY A 34 -1.52 40.03 24.79
CA GLY A 34 -2.25 40.03 23.51
C GLY A 34 -2.26 38.69 22.76
N ALA A 35 -1.60 37.65 23.29
CA ALA A 35 -1.66 36.31 22.73
C ALA A 35 -3.08 35.70 22.91
N PHE A 36 -3.89 35.75 21.84
CA PHE A 36 -5.14 34.99 21.77
C PHE A 36 -4.85 33.51 21.60
N ILE A 37 -5.25 32.70 22.59
CA ILE A 37 -5.20 31.24 22.54
C ILE A 37 -6.46 30.77 21.79
N LEU A 38 -6.31 30.26 20.58
CA LEU A 38 -7.38 29.58 19.86
C LEU A 38 -7.35 28.09 20.23
N ASP A 39 -8.37 27.64 20.93
CA ASP A 39 -8.57 26.21 21.22
C ASP A 39 -9.04 25.48 19.94
N SER A 40 -8.62 24.22 19.87
CA SER A 40 -8.50 23.24 18.79
C SER A 40 -9.70 22.96 17.86
N GLY A 41 -10.69 23.85 17.75
CA GLY A 41 -11.83 23.72 16.81
C GLY A 41 -11.68 24.39 15.45
N ALA A 42 -10.64 25.21 15.23
CA ALA A 42 -10.55 26.13 14.09
C ALA A 42 -9.48 25.77 13.03
N SER A 43 -9.42 24.52 12.59
CA SER A 43 -8.60 24.12 11.42
C SER A 43 -9.11 24.70 10.08
N CYS A 44 -10.22 25.44 10.10
CA CYS A 44 -10.85 26.04 8.93
C CYS A 44 -10.21 27.36 8.44
N HIS A 45 -9.20 27.90 9.15
CA HIS A 45 -8.53 29.17 8.79
C HIS A 45 -7.00 29.05 8.65
N SER A 46 -6.46 27.89 8.25
CA SER A 46 -5.02 27.75 7.98
C SER A 46 -4.71 27.47 6.51
N VAL A 47 -3.66 28.08 5.97
CA VAL A 47 -3.13 27.82 4.62
C VAL A 47 -1.70 27.27 4.68
N ILE A 48 -1.43 26.24 3.88
CA ILE A 48 -0.12 25.56 3.81
C ILE A 48 0.84 26.17 2.80
N ASN A 49 0.37 27.11 1.97
CA ASN A 49 1.14 27.77 0.93
C ASN A 49 0.96 29.28 1.03
N LEU A 50 2.06 30.02 1.19
CA LEU A 50 2.09 31.48 1.23
C LEU A 50 1.44 32.11 0.00
N ASN A 51 1.58 31.49 -1.18
CA ASN A 51 1.05 31.99 -2.44
C ASN A 51 -0.49 31.96 -2.52
N LEU A 52 -1.17 31.33 -1.56
CA LEU A 52 -2.63 31.35 -1.44
C LEU A 52 -3.14 32.60 -0.72
N LEU A 53 -2.26 33.33 -0.03
CA LEU A 53 -2.58 34.61 0.58
C LEU A 53 -2.47 35.69 -0.49
N VAL A 54 -3.58 36.36 -0.77
CA VAL A 54 -3.64 37.52 -1.68
C VAL A 54 -2.99 38.73 -1.00
N GLU A 55 -3.15 38.83 0.31
CA GLU A 55 -2.54 39.84 1.18
C GLU A 55 -2.01 39.12 2.42
N SER A 56 -0.82 39.47 2.88
CA SER A 56 -0.21 38.87 4.07
C SER A 56 0.41 39.94 4.97
N ARG A 57 0.42 39.65 6.27
CA ARG A 57 1.05 40.46 7.32
C ARG A 57 1.80 39.55 8.30
N PRO A 58 2.94 39.98 8.85
CA PRO A 58 3.60 39.26 9.93
C PRO A 58 2.71 39.25 11.17
N ALA A 59 2.71 38.14 11.89
CA ALA A 59 1.97 38.00 13.15
C ALA A 59 2.64 36.93 14.02
N ASN A 60 2.63 37.09 15.34
CA ASN A 60 3.11 36.07 16.28
C ASN A 60 1.92 35.44 16.99
N LYS A 61 1.27 34.44 16.35
CA LYS A 61 0.15 33.71 16.96
C LYS A 61 0.53 32.28 17.27
N ARG A 62 0.26 31.83 18.50
CA ARG A 62 0.46 30.46 18.96
C ARG A 62 -0.84 29.66 18.86
N ILE A 63 -0.80 28.54 18.15
CA ILE A 63 -1.89 27.57 18.01
C ILE A 63 -1.53 26.34 18.83
N ASN A 64 -2.37 25.94 19.78
CA ASN A 64 -2.21 24.66 20.45
C ASN A 64 -2.83 23.57 19.57
N THR A 65 -2.01 22.66 19.07
CA THR A 65 -2.47 21.43 18.41
C THR A 65 -2.38 20.26 19.38
N ALA A 66 -3.03 19.14 19.05
CA ALA A 66 -2.94 17.91 19.84
C ALA A 66 -1.49 17.42 20.03
N ASN A 67 -0.57 17.84 19.16
CA ASN A 67 0.84 17.43 19.16
C ASN A 67 1.79 18.55 19.63
N GLY A 68 1.28 19.64 20.20
CA GLY A 68 2.09 20.77 20.70
C GLY A 68 1.69 22.13 20.11
N GLY A 69 2.29 23.20 20.65
CA GLY A 69 2.03 24.57 20.21
C GLY A 69 2.83 24.94 18.95
N LEU A 70 2.15 25.31 17.86
CA LEU A 70 2.77 25.85 16.64
C LEU A 70 2.63 27.37 16.60
N ASN A 71 3.71 28.08 16.27
CA ASN A 71 3.65 29.52 16.02
C ASN A 71 3.44 29.76 14.52
N SER A 72 2.38 30.46 14.16
CA SER A 72 2.25 31.06 12.82
C SER A 72 2.91 32.43 12.85
N THR A 73 3.81 32.67 11.90
CA THR A 73 4.53 33.93 11.70
C THR A 73 3.85 34.87 10.71
N VAL A 74 2.86 34.38 9.94
CA VAL A 74 2.23 35.13 8.84
C VAL A 74 0.73 34.85 8.80
N ILE A 75 -0.08 35.90 8.72
CA ILE A 75 -1.55 35.84 8.60
C ILE A 75 -1.95 36.66 7.39
N GLY A 76 -2.98 36.24 6.66
CA GLY A 76 -3.41 36.95 5.47
C GLY A 76 -4.83 36.64 5.03
N THR A 77 -5.22 37.20 3.89
CA THR A 77 -6.52 36.93 3.26
C THR A 77 -6.32 35.89 2.16
N ALA A 78 -6.96 34.73 2.27
CA ALA A 78 -6.92 33.68 1.25
C ALA A 78 -8.19 33.71 0.40
N LYS A 79 -8.03 33.66 -0.94
CA LYS A 79 -9.16 33.62 -1.88
C LYS A 79 -9.29 32.22 -2.48
N CYS A 80 -10.37 31.53 -2.12
CA CYS A 80 -10.68 30.17 -2.55
C CYS A 80 -11.93 30.19 -3.45
N GLY A 81 -11.75 30.47 -4.74
CA GLY A 81 -12.87 30.66 -5.67
C GLY A 81 -13.71 31.88 -5.28
N ASN A 82 -14.98 31.66 -4.91
CA ASN A 82 -15.90 32.71 -4.44
C ASN A 82 -15.84 32.93 -2.91
N LEU A 83 -15.12 32.09 -2.17
CA LEU A 83 -14.92 32.25 -0.72
C LEU A 83 -13.67 33.09 -0.44
N ILE A 84 -13.82 34.07 0.46
CA ILE A 84 -12.73 34.90 0.95
C ILE A 84 -12.55 34.58 2.43
N LEU A 85 -11.46 33.91 2.77
CA LEU A 85 -11.07 33.63 4.15
C LEU A 85 -10.21 34.79 4.64
N LYS A 86 -10.76 35.61 5.54
CA LYS A 86 -10.01 36.66 6.23
C LYS A 86 -9.26 36.05 7.42
N ASP A 87 -8.09 36.59 7.72
CA ASP A 87 -7.21 36.14 8.82
C ASP A 87 -6.80 34.65 8.73
N ALA A 88 -6.60 34.14 7.51
CA ALA A 88 -6.03 32.83 7.27
C ALA A 88 -4.56 32.80 7.72
N MET A 89 -4.23 31.85 8.59
CA MET A 89 -2.90 31.68 9.16
C MET A 89 -2.03 30.84 8.23
N TYR A 90 -0.86 31.33 7.85
CA TYR A 90 0.13 30.51 7.17
C TYR A 90 0.81 29.59 8.16
N LEU A 91 0.71 28.30 7.89
CA LEU A 91 1.36 27.24 8.64
C LEU A 91 2.13 26.37 7.65
N ARG A 92 3.45 26.58 7.59
CA ARG A 92 4.36 25.87 6.68
C ARG A 92 4.24 24.35 6.81
N GLN A 93 3.98 23.89 8.03
CA GLN A 93 3.56 22.54 8.35
C GLN A 93 2.07 22.64 8.69
N GLY A 94 1.19 22.19 7.80
CA GLY A 94 -0.25 22.26 8.06
C GLY A 94 -0.61 21.62 9.41
N THR A 95 -1.69 22.06 10.05
CA THR A 95 -2.29 21.45 11.25
C THR A 95 -2.90 20.08 10.92
N HIS A 96 -2.27 19.29 10.08
CA HIS A 96 -2.67 17.91 9.91
C HIS A 96 -2.28 17.22 11.20
N ASN A 97 -3.28 16.68 11.89
CA ASN A 97 -3.11 15.76 13.01
C ASN A 97 -2.08 14.72 12.57
N LEU A 98 -0.82 14.90 12.99
CA LEU A 98 0.15 13.86 12.81
C LEU A 98 -0.18 12.78 13.83
N TYR A 99 0.01 11.52 13.46
CA TYR A 99 -0.38 10.40 14.29
C TYR A 99 0.86 9.58 14.63
N ASP A 100 0.96 9.17 15.89
CA ASP A 100 1.97 8.23 16.36
C ASP A 100 1.65 6.80 15.92
N LEU A 101 0.37 6.51 15.65
CA LEU A 101 -0.08 5.22 15.16
C LEU A 101 -1.21 5.41 14.13
N ILE A 102 -0.98 4.91 12.93
CA ILE A 102 -1.98 4.83 11.86
C ILE A 102 -2.22 3.36 11.56
N ILE A 103 -3.48 2.93 11.56
CA ILE A 103 -3.88 1.57 11.17
C ILE A 103 -4.77 1.67 9.93
N ALA A 104 -4.25 1.24 8.78
CA ALA A 104 -4.94 1.21 7.50
C ALA A 104 -5.36 -0.24 7.18
N GLU A 105 -6.61 -0.60 7.50
CA GLU A 105 -7.17 -1.90 7.17
C GLU A 105 -7.93 -1.83 5.84
N ARG A 106 -7.44 -2.52 4.79
CA ARG A 106 -8.13 -2.66 3.49
C ARG A 106 -8.48 -1.32 2.80
N GLU A 107 -7.69 -0.28 3.04
CA GLU A 107 -7.93 1.07 2.50
C GLU A 107 -7.10 1.40 1.25
N LEU A 108 -5.98 0.69 1.01
CA LEU A 108 -5.06 1.05 -0.08
C LEU A 108 -5.58 0.70 -1.47
N LEU A 109 -6.50 -0.26 -1.59
CA LEU A 109 -7.07 -0.69 -2.86
C LEU A 109 -8.56 -1.01 -2.69
N ARG A 110 -9.41 -0.23 -3.36
CA ARG A 110 -10.87 -0.42 -3.33
C ARG A 110 -11.37 -1.22 -4.51
N ASP A 111 -10.79 -0.96 -5.69
CA ASP A 111 -11.10 -1.70 -6.91
C ASP A 111 -9.86 -2.39 -7.46
N LYS A 112 -9.96 -3.70 -7.67
CA LYS A 112 -8.91 -4.51 -8.29
C LYS A 112 -8.48 -3.96 -9.65
N ALA A 113 -9.39 -3.34 -10.42
CA ALA A 113 -9.08 -2.75 -11.72
C ALA A 113 -8.07 -1.59 -11.63
N ASN A 114 -7.99 -0.92 -10.48
CA ASN A 114 -7.09 0.21 -10.25
C ASN A 114 -5.71 -0.20 -9.69
N PHE A 115 -5.47 -1.50 -9.52
CA PHE A 115 -4.16 -1.98 -9.11
C PHE A 115 -3.12 -1.73 -10.22
N PRO A 116 -1.90 -1.24 -9.91
CA PRO A 116 -1.40 -0.84 -8.59
C PRO A 116 -1.64 0.64 -8.25
N HIS A 117 -2.11 1.46 -9.19
CA HIS A 117 -2.13 2.93 -9.11
C HIS A 117 -2.87 3.50 -7.90
N GLU A 118 -3.98 2.87 -7.49
CA GLU A 118 -4.72 3.33 -6.32
C GLU A 118 -3.89 3.22 -5.03
N ILE A 119 -3.04 2.20 -4.93
CA ILE A 119 -2.12 2.01 -3.80
C ILE A 119 -1.09 3.14 -3.80
N ASP A 120 -0.47 3.39 -4.95
CA ASP A 120 0.56 4.40 -5.12
C ASP A 120 0.07 5.79 -4.69
N ARG A 121 -1.16 6.14 -5.08
CA ARG A 121 -1.78 7.41 -4.73
C ARG A 121 -2.23 7.48 -3.27
N ASN A 122 -2.90 6.44 -2.77
CA ASN A 122 -3.50 6.48 -1.44
C ASN A 122 -2.43 6.44 -0.32
N LEU A 123 -1.23 5.91 -0.61
CA LEU A 123 -0.16 5.80 0.38
C LEU A 123 0.38 7.16 0.86
N ASP A 124 0.43 8.16 -0.03
CA ASP A 124 0.93 9.51 0.26
C ASP A 124 0.20 10.11 1.48
N GLU A 125 -1.14 9.99 1.53
CA GLU A 125 -1.95 10.56 2.61
C GLU A 125 -1.58 10.01 3.99
N TYR A 126 -1.28 8.70 4.08
CA TYR A 126 -0.91 8.07 5.34
C TYR A 126 0.50 8.42 5.77
N VAL A 127 1.45 8.44 4.84
CA VAL A 127 2.86 8.72 5.12
C VAL A 127 3.06 10.18 5.54
N GLU A 128 2.38 11.13 4.87
CA GLU A 128 2.45 12.56 5.20
C GLU A 128 1.91 12.88 6.60
N ARG A 129 0.97 12.09 7.11
CA ARG A 129 0.36 12.27 8.43
C ARG A 129 1.06 11.47 9.55
N LEU A 130 2.18 10.80 9.26
CA LEU A 130 2.88 9.98 10.25
C LEU A 130 3.88 10.83 11.03
N ASN A 131 3.79 10.85 12.36
CA ASN A 131 4.78 11.53 13.21
C ASN A 131 6.18 10.91 13.05
N PRO A 132 7.28 11.68 13.17
CA PRO A 132 8.59 11.09 13.43
C PRO A 132 8.51 10.16 14.65
N GLY A 133 9.03 8.94 14.54
CA GLY A 133 8.87 7.91 15.57
C GLY A 133 7.57 7.11 15.46
N GLY A 134 6.58 7.60 14.73
CA GLY A 134 5.27 7.00 14.55
C GLY A 134 5.26 5.74 13.68
N TYR A 135 4.24 4.91 13.85
CA TYR A 135 4.04 3.63 13.19
C TYR A 135 2.84 3.64 12.25
N LEU A 136 3.04 3.12 11.03
CA LEU A 136 1.98 2.84 10.07
C LEU A 136 1.82 1.33 9.93
N VAL A 137 0.63 0.83 10.27
CA VAL A 137 0.23 -0.57 10.16
C VAL A 137 -0.76 -0.70 9.01
N ILE A 138 -0.36 -1.42 7.97
CA ILE A 138 -1.24 -1.74 6.83
C ILE A 138 -1.66 -3.19 6.97
N LEU A 139 -2.97 -3.45 6.96
CA LEU A 139 -3.56 -4.78 7.09
C LEU A 139 -4.43 -5.10 5.87
N GLU A 140 -4.16 -6.23 5.25
CA GLU A 140 -4.87 -6.72 4.08
C GLU A 140 -5.34 -8.17 4.25
N ARG A 141 -6.27 -8.59 3.39
CA ARG A 141 -6.69 -10.01 3.36
C ARG A 141 -5.50 -10.89 2.96
N GLY A 142 -5.35 -12.05 3.60
CA GLY A 142 -4.30 -13.02 3.32
C GLY A 142 -4.58 -13.84 2.07
N ASN A 143 -4.81 -13.16 0.96
CA ASN A 143 -5.02 -13.73 -0.37
C ASN A 143 -3.97 -13.12 -1.33
N PRO A 144 -3.88 -13.62 -2.58
CA PRO A 144 -2.86 -13.12 -3.51
C PRO A 144 -2.94 -11.62 -3.79
N LEU A 145 -4.14 -11.05 -3.88
CA LEU A 145 -4.31 -9.61 -4.11
C LEU A 145 -3.82 -8.78 -2.93
N GLY A 146 -4.25 -9.12 -1.71
CA GLY A 146 -3.82 -8.41 -0.50
C GLY A 146 -2.31 -8.53 -0.25
N ALA A 147 -1.71 -9.68 -0.55
CA ALA A 147 -0.26 -9.84 -0.48
C ALA A 147 0.49 -8.96 -1.49
N GLU A 148 0.00 -8.82 -2.73
CA GLU A 148 0.56 -7.90 -3.73
C GLU A 148 0.35 -6.42 -3.35
N VAL A 149 -0.78 -6.07 -2.72
CA VAL A 149 -1.02 -4.72 -2.18
C VAL A 149 0.05 -4.35 -1.15
N ILE A 150 0.26 -5.23 -0.17
CA ILE A 150 1.30 -5.08 0.86
C ILE A 150 2.69 -5.01 0.24
N ALA A 151 2.99 -5.87 -0.74
CA ALA A 151 4.29 -5.87 -1.41
C ALA A 151 4.53 -4.59 -2.21
N ARG A 152 3.51 -4.07 -2.90
CA ARG A 152 3.57 -2.80 -3.63
C ARG A 152 3.77 -1.62 -2.68
N ALA A 153 3.02 -1.54 -1.59
CA ALA A 153 3.20 -0.50 -0.58
C ALA A 153 4.63 -0.51 -0.01
N ARG A 154 5.15 -1.70 0.32
CA ARG A 154 6.55 -1.87 0.76
C ARG A 154 7.55 -1.41 -0.32
N GLN A 155 7.31 -1.75 -1.58
CA GLN A 155 8.16 -1.33 -2.70
C GLN A 155 8.21 0.19 -2.81
N LEU A 156 7.07 0.88 -2.74
CA LEU A 156 7.02 2.34 -2.79
C LEU A 156 7.74 3.00 -1.62
N MET A 157 7.60 2.44 -0.42
CA MET A 157 8.22 2.98 0.80
C MET A 157 9.73 2.81 0.84
N LEU A 158 10.24 1.70 0.29
CA LEU A 158 11.66 1.36 0.39
C LEU A 158 12.45 1.55 -0.91
N ARG A 159 11.77 1.62 -2.05
CA ARG A 159 12.35 1.69 -3.41
C ARG A 159 13.57 0.78 -3.58
N PRO A 160 13.46 -0.54 -3.31
CA PRO A 160 14.60 -1.45 -3.39
C PRO A 160 15.34 -1.42 -4.73
N GLU A 161 14.63 -1.08 -5.81
CA GLU A 161 15.20 -0.81 -7.14
C GLU A 161 16.32 0.25 -7.15
N ASN A 162 16.22 1.27 -6.29
CA ASN A 162 17.19 2.37 -6.19
C ASN A 162 18.37 2.06 -5.26
N PHE A 163 18.32 0.94 -4.55
CA PHE A 163 19.27 0.59 -3.50
C PHE A 163 19.71 -0.87 -3.68
N LYS A 164 20.19 -1.21 -4.88
CA LYS A 164 20.70 -2.56 -5.19
C LYS A 164 21.81 -2.92 -4.19
N ASN A 165 21.78 -4.15 -3.68
CA ASN A 165 22.72 -4.70 -2.69
C ASN A 165 22.67 -4.09 -1.27
N HIS A 166 21.90 -3.02 -1.03
CA HIS A 166 21.59 -2.54 0.31
C HIS A 166 20.39 -3.33 0.88
N LEU A 167 20.67 -4.22 1.82
CA LEU A 167 19.69 -5.13 2.41
C LEU A 167 19.41 -4.85 3.89
N ALA A 168 20.28 -4.06 4.53
CA ALA A 168 20.14 -3.61 5.91
C ALA A 168 18.88 -2.80 6.13
N LYS A 169 18.38 -2.88 7.36
CA LYS A 169 17.17 -2.17 7.79
C LYS A 169 17.49 -0.73 8.20
N ILE A 170 18.05 0.04 7.26
CA ILE A 170 18.36 1.46 7.45
C ILE A 170 17.27 2.27 6.75
N ALA A 171 16.62 3.17 7.49
CA ALA A 171 15.48 3.94 7.00
C ALA A 171 15.78 4.66 5.67
N ARG A 172 14.80 4.67 4.76
CA ARG A 172 14.95 5.18 3.39
C ARG A 172 14.00 6.33 3.09
N PRO A 173 14.41 7.30 2.25
CA PRO A 173 13.58 8.44 1.91
C PRO A 173 12.37 8.00 1.07
N TYR A 174 11.18 8.41 1.51
CA TYR A 174 9.93 8.22 0.79
C TYR A 174 9.81 9.27 -0.33
N LYS A 175 9.58 8.80 -1.56
CA LYS A 175 9.25 9.66 -2.71
C LYS A 175 7.73 9.67 -2.93
N ARG A 176 7.15 10.86 -3.02
CA ARG A 176 5.69 11.01 -3.24
C ARG A 176 5.30 10.51 -4.63
N PHE A 177 4.04 10.11 -4.78
CA PHE A 177 3.51 9.74 -6.09
C PHE A 177 3.63 10.89 -7.09
N SER A 178 3.31 12.11 -6.67
CA SER A 178 3.39 13.30 -7.53
C SER A 178 4.80 13.60 -8.03
N GLU A 179 5.82 13.34 -7.20
CA GLU A 179 7.22 13.55 -7.57
C GLU A 179 7.67 12.50 -8.58
N THR A 180 7.36 11.23 -8.29
CA THR A 180 7.61 10.11 -9.20
C THR A 180 6.95 10.38 -10.56
N LEU A 181 5.72 10.88 -10.55
CA LEU A 181 4.95 11.21 -11.75
C LEU A 181 5.59 12.34 -12.55
N LYS A 182 6.10 13.40 -11.89
CA LYS A 182 6.85 14.48 -12.56
C LYS A 182 8.09 13.97 -13.26
N GLU A 183 8.88 13.12 -12.61
CA GLU A 183 10.08 12.50 -13.19
C GLU A 183 9.74 11.66 -14.43
N VAL A 184 8.65 10.88 -14.39
CA VAL A 184 8.21 10.09 -15.55
C VAL A 184 7.73 10.97 -16.69
N ILE A 185 6.99 12.06 -16.40
CA ILE A 185 6.55 13.01 -17.42
C ILE A 185 7.76 13.66 -18.10
N ALA A 186 8.69 14.17 -17.30
CA ALA A 186 9.90 14.85 -17.78
C ALA A 186 10.70 13.95 -18.74
N GLU A 187 10.89 12.68 -18.39
CA GLU A 187 11.62 11.73 -19.22
C GLU A 187 10.85 11.28 -20.47
N SER A 188 9.53 11.18 -20.39
CA SER A 188 8.70 10.76 -21.53
C SER A 188 8.57 11.81 -22.64
N GLY A 189 8.97 13.07 -22.37
CA GLY A 189 8.84 14.20 -23.29
C GLY A 189 7.40 14.57 -23.66
N LYS A 190 6.39 14.01 -22.98
CA LYS A 190 4.96 14.24 -23.25
C LYS A 190 4.42 15.38 -22.39
N SER A 191 3.48 16.16 -22.92
CA SER A 191 2.86 17.26 -22.17
C SER A 191 2.05 16.76 -20.96
N SER A 192 1.98 17.56 -19.88
CA SER A 192 1.28 17.17 -18.64
C SER A 192 -0.20 16.83 -18.86
N ARG A 193 -0.86 17.49 -19.82
CA ARG A 193 -2.27 17.24 -20.19
C ARG A 193 -2.46 15.89 -20.89
N ALA A 194 -1.50 15.46 -21.70
CA ALA A 194 -1.53 14.15 -22.33
C ALA A 194 -1.33 13.04 -21.28
N TYR A 195 -0.44 13.26 -20.32
CA TYR A 195 -0.17 12.30 -19.25
C TYR A 195 -1.31 12.18 -18.22
N HIS A 196 -1.93 13.29 -17.81
CA HIS A 196 -3.12 13.25 -16.95
C HIS A 196 -4.32 12.55 -17.60
N LYS A 197 -4.43 12.64 -18.93
CA LYS A 197 -5.42 11.90 -19.71
C LYS A 197 -5.05 10.40 -19.78
N LEU A 198 -3.78 10.07 -19.97
CA LEU A 198 -3.26 8.71 -19.88
C LEU A 198 -3.45 8.09 -18.48
N LEU A 199 -3.24 8.83 -17.39
CA LEU A 199 -3.50 8.34 -16.02
C LEU A 199 -4.98 8.03 -15.76
N LYS A 200 -5.88 8.79 -16.39
CA LYS A 200 -7.33 8.57 -16.30
C LYS A 200 -7.81 7.44 -17.24
N GLU A 201 -7.07 7.15 -18.30
CA GLU A 201 -7.52 6.28 -19.41
C GLU A 201 -6.71 4.97 -19.55
N VAL A 202 -5.53 4.81 -18.94
CA VAL A 202 -4.59 3.74 -19.32
C VAL A 202 -4.15 2.90 -18.12
N GLY A 203 -4.38 1.59 -18.26
CA GLY A 203 -3.92 0.55 -17.36
C GLY A 203 -2.43 0.17 -17.55
N PRO A 204 -2.10 -1.11 -17.77
CA PRO A 204 -0.81 -1.74 -17.42
C PRO A 204 0.48 -1.13 -18.04
N GLU A 205 0.40 -0.27 -19.06
CA GLU A 205 1.57 0.40 -19.65
C GLU A 205 2.24 1.41 -18.70
N TYR A 206 1.51 2.02 -17.76
CA TYR A 206 2.09 2.93 -16.76
C TYR A 206 2.98 2.20 -15.76
N VAL A 207 2.67 0.93 -15.46
CA VAL A 207 3.47 0.10 -14.55
C VAL A 207 4.76 -0.32 -15.22
N GLU A 208 4.71 -0.72 -16.50
CA GLU A 208 5.90 -1.08 -17.28
C GLU A 208 6.86 0.12 -17.44
N ALA A 209 6.34 1.36 -17.60
CA ALA A 209 7.14 2.59 -17.64
C ALA A 209 7.69 3.07 -16.27
N LEU A 210 7.11 2.63 -15.15
CA LEU A 210 7.65 2.84 -13.81
C LEU A 210 8.67 1.76 -13.41
N GLU A 211 8.53 0.55 -13.98
CA GLU A 211 9.43 -0.59 -13.77
C GLU A 211 10.72 -0.45 -14.61
N GLU A 212 10.68 0.25 -15.75
CA GLU A 212 11.86 0.68 -16.50
C GLU A 212 12.38 2.04 -15.98
N LYS A 213 13.11 2.08 -14.85
CA LYS A 213 14.04 3.20 -14.60
C LYS A 213 15.35 2.79 -13.90
N ARG A 214 16.42 3.32 -14.52
CA ARG A 214 17.80 3.61 -14.11
C ARG A 214 18.45 2.68 -13.08
N GLU A 215 19.42 1.91 -13.57
CA GLU A 215 20.48 1.37 -12.73
C GLU A 215 21.20 2.56 -12.08
N ILE A 216 21.04 2.71 -10.77
CA ILE A 216 22.00 3.46 -9.98
C ILE A 216 23.16 2.48 -9.77
N GLU A 217 24.30 2.77 -10.40
CA GLU A 217 25.54 2.03 -10.14
C GLU A 217 25.83 2.08 -8.63
N PRO A 218 26.34 1.00 -8.01
CA PRO A 218 26.65 0.99 -6.58
C PRO A 218 27.66 2.10 -6.26
N GLY A 219 27.19 3.22 -5.69
CA GLY A 219 28.05 4.35 -5.34
C GLY A 219 27.46 5.74 -5.60
N GLU A 220 26.47 5.90 -6.48
CA GLU A 220 25.83 7.20 -6.74
C GLU A 220 24.58 7.39 -5.88
N VAL A 221 24.76 7.63 -4.59
CA VAL A 221 23.67 8.16 -3.75
C VAL A 221 23.54 9.66 -4.06
N PRO A 222 22.32 10.21 -4.27
CA PRO A 222 22.15 11.62 -4.58
C PRO A 222 22.92 12.52 -3.59
N GLU A 223 23.82 13.37 -4.10
CA GLU A 223 24.67 14.27 -3.31
C GLU A 223 23.86 15.27 -2.47
N GLU A 224 22.64 15.60 -2.92
CA GLU A 224 21.72 16.49 -2.21
C GLU A 224 20.52 15.70 -1.69
N VAL A 225 20.49 15.45 -0.38
CA VAL A 225 19.29 14.92 0.29
C VAL A 225 18.37 16.12 0.55
N PRO A 226 17.11 16.11 0.06
CA PRO A 226 16.17 17.18 0.40
C PRO A 226 16.01 17.27 1.91
N GLU A 227 16.27 18.46 2.48
CA GLU A 227 16.09 18.67 3.92
C GLU A 227 14.64 18.37 4.34
N ASN A 228 14.48 17.57 5.40
CA ASN A 228 13.20 17.13 5.96
C ASN A 228 12.50 16.02 5.16
N SER A 229 13.28 15.10 4.59
CA SER A 229 12.70 13.94 3.91
C SER A 229 11.99 12.99 4.91
N ILE A 230 10.90 12.34 4.48
CA ILE A 230 10.23 11.34 5.30
C ILE A 230 10.97 10.02 5.13
N ASN A 231 11.81 9.65 6.10
CA ASN A 231 12.51 8.37 6.07
C ASN A 231 11.72 7.28 6.77
N LEU A 232 11.54 6.15 6.08
CA LEU A 232 10.73 5.03 6.55
C LEU A 232 11.57 3.76 6.72
N GLU A 233 11.29 3.00 7.77
CA GLU A 233 11.88 1.69 8.02
C GLU A 233 10.79 0.61 8.19
N VAL A 234 10.98 -0.55 7.56
CA VAL A 234 10.06 -1.69 7.78
C VAL A 234 10.39 -2.36 9.10
N VAL A 235 9.42 -2.39 10.02
CA VAL A 235 9.54 -3.10 11.30
C VAL A 235 9.23 -4.59 11.11
N ALA A 236 8.12 -4.88 10.42
CA ALA A 236 7.65 -6.23 10.14
C ALA A 236 6.81 -6.24 8.85
N PRO A 237 6.65 -7.38 8.16
CA PRO A 237 7.15 -8.71 8.47
C PRO A 237 8.58 -8.98 7.97
N CYS A 238 9.06 -8.25 6.97
CA CYS A 238 10.30 -8.53 6.28
C CYS A 238 11.53 -8.11 7.11
N PRO A 239 12.57 -8.96 7.23
CA PRO A 239 13.83 -8.65 7.93
C PRO A 239 14.90 -7.99 7.03
N HIS A 240 14.57 -7.69 5.78
CA HIS A 240 15.49 -7.10 4.78
C HIS A 240 14.80 -5.97 4.03
N PHE A 241 15.58 -5.07 3.42
CA PHE A 241 15.07 -3.96 2.61
C PHE A 241 15.22 -4.18 1.09
N GLY A 242 15.72 -5.35 0.66
CA GLY A 242 15.74 -5.74 -0.76
C GLY A 242 14.36 -6.01 -1.40
N MET A 243 14.34 -6.41 -2.67
CA MET A 243 13.09 -6.81 -3.36
C MET A 243 12.40 -7.98 -2.64
N CYS A 244 11.07 -7.98 -2.60
CA CYS A 244 10.32 -9.08 -1.98
C CYS A 244 10.38 -10.33 -2.89
N PRO A 245 10.89 -11.48 -2.42
CA PRO A 245 10.99 -12.69 -3.25
C PRO A 245 9.65 -13.36 -3.55
N LEU A 246 8.55 -12.86 -2.97
CA LEU A 246 7.18 -13.36 -3.18
C LEU A 246 6.28 -12.37 -3.90
N GLN A 247 6.82 -11.24 -4.38
CA GLN A 247 6.08 -10.25 -5.16
C GLN A 247 6.17 -10.59 -6.65
N TYR A 248 5.04 -10.57 -7.35
CA TYR A 248 4.98 -10.82 -8.80
C TYR A 248 4.44 -9.61 -9.59
N SER A 249 4.10 -8.50 -8.91
CA SER A 249 3.62 -7.23 -9.48
C SER A 249 2.29 -7.30 -10.24
N LYS A 250 1.75 -8.50 -10.52
CA LYS A 250 0.50 -8.71 -11.26
C LYS A 250 -0.34 -9.77 -10.53
N PRO A 251 -1.40 -9.40 -9.80
CA PRO A 251 -2.24 -10.35 -9.06
C PRO A 251 -2.90 -11.43 -9.93
N GLU A 252 -3.01 -11.20 -11.24
CA GLU A 252 -3.60 -12.13 -12.21
C GLU A 252 -2.77 -13.40 -12.42
N VAL A 253 -1.45 -13.34 -12.17
CA VAL A 253 -0.54 -14.48 -12.38
C VAL A 253 -0.87 -15.66 -11.48
N PHE A 254 -1.49 -15.42 -10.34
CA PHE A 254 -1.99 -16.48 -9.45
C PHE A 254 -3.16 -17.26 -10.08
N GLY A 255 -3.88 -16.65 -11.01
CA GLY A 255 -4.93 -17.28 -11.81
C GLY A 255 -4.42 -18.12 -12.99
N PHE A 256 -3.11 -18.16 -13.24
CA PHE A 256 -2.51 -18.88 -14.37
C PHE A 256 -2.49 -20.41 -14.19
N GLY A 257 -3.64 -21.03 -13.90
CA GLY A 257 -3.86 -22.47 -13.83
C GLY A 257 -2.81 -23.18 -12.96
N GLY A 258 -2.20 -24.24 -13.50
CA GLY A 258 -1.23 -25.06 -12.77
C GLY A 258 0.05 -24.33 -12.34
N ILE A 259 0.47 -23.27 -13.04
CA ILE A 259 1.63 -22.45 -12.63
C ILE A 259 1.23 -21.51 -11.50
N GLY A 260 0.11 -20.80 -11.66
CA GLY A 260 -0.42 -19.87 -10.65
C GLY A 260 -0.64 -20.55 -9.28
N LYS A 261 -1.16 -21.79 -9.27
CA LYS A 261 -1.34 -22.59 -8.05
C LYS A 261 -0.03 -22.93 -7.30
N LYS A 262 1.12 -22.92 -8.00
CA LYS A 262 2.43 -23.22 -7.39
C LYS A 262 3.05 -21.98 -6.74
N LEU A 263 2.68 -20.78 -7.20
CA LEU A 263 3.18 -19.52 -6.67
C LEU A 263 2.84 -19.40 -5.19
N LYS A 264 3.71 -18.72 -4.45
CA LYS A 264 3.53 -18.42 -3.03
C LYS A 264 3.44 -16.92 -2.85
N PHE A 265 2.71 -16.50 -1.84
CA PHE A 265 2.57 -15.09 -1.49
C PHE A 265 2.75 -14.95 0.01
N CYS A 266 3.25 -13.81 0.45
CA CYS A 266 3.47 -13.55 1.87
C CYS A 266 2.11 -13.39 2.57
N SER A 267 1.80 -14.31 3.48
CA SER A 267 0.58 -14.24 4.29
C SER A 267 0.80 -14.92 5.63
N PHE A 268 0.03 -14.50 6.61
CA PHE A 268 0.07 -14.96 7.98
C PHE A 268 -1.31 -15.47 8.39
N MET A 269 -1.35 -16.27 9.44
CA MET A 269 -2.58 -16.89 9.91
C MET A 269 -2.67 -16.81 11.42
N THR A 270 -3.87 -16.52 11.91
CA THR A 270 -4.19 -16.61 13.32
C THR A 270 -5.45 -17.45 13.51
N HIS A 271 -5.61 -18.00 14.71
CA HIS A 271 -6.82 -18.73 15.08
C HIS A 271 -7.72 -17.76 15.85
N VAL A 272 -8.91 -17.50 15.30
CA VAL A 272 -9.91 -16.64 15.91
C VAL A 272 -11.06 -17.51 16.38
N GLN A 273 -11.61 -17.22 17.55
CA GLN A 273 -12.82 -17.89 18.02
C GLN A 273 -14.00 -17.49 17.12
N ARG A 274 -14.76 -18.48 16.64
CA ARG A 274 -15.94 -18.19 15.84
C ARG A 274 -17.03 -17.58 16.73
N PRO A 275 -17.78 -16.60 16.22
CA PRO A 275 -19.01 -16.16 16.86
C PRO A 275 -19.96 -17.33 17.12
N ARG A 276 -20.68 -17.27 18.24
CA ARG A 276 -21.60 -18.33 18.70
C ARG A 276 -22.61 -18.74 17.61
N TYR A 277 -23.20 -17.77 16.91
CA TYR A 277 -24.18 -18.04 15.86
C TYR A 277 -23.58 -18.84 14.68
N LEU A 278 -22.32 -18.57 14.29
CA LEU A 278 -21.62 -19.34 13.26
C LEU A 278 -21.29 -20.75 13.73
N LEU A 279 -21.00 -20.93 15.02
CA LEU A 279 -20.79 -22.25 15.60
C LEU A 279 -22.06 -23.08 15.58
N GLU A 280 -23.18 -22.52 16.02
CA GLU A 280 -24.49 -23.18 16.00
C GLU A 280 -24.91 -23.56 14.57
N LEU A 281 -24.60 -22.72 13.59
CA LEU A 281 -24.86 -22.96 12.17
C LEU A 281 -23.93 -24.04 11.57
N LYS A 282 -22.59 -23.89 11.71
CA LYS A 282 -21.61 -24.84 11.15
C LYS A 282 -21.61 -26.20 11.86
N ARG A 283 -22.00 -26.27 13.13
CA ARG A 283 -22.17 -27.54 13.86
C ARG A 283 -23.45 -28.26 13.45
N GLY A 284 -24.37 -27.62 12.73
CA GLY A 284 -25.67 -28.20 12.38
C GLY A 284 -26.65 -28.24 13.57
N ALA A 285 -26.39 -27.45 14.62
CA ALA A 285 -27.28 -27.35 15.78
C ALA A 285 -28.54 -26.54 15.45
N LYS A 286 -28.44 -25.52 14.58
CA LYS A 286 -29.60 -24.75 14.09
C LYS A 286 -30.07 -25.13 12.68
N LEU A 287 -29.16 -25.59 11.81
CA LEU A 287 -29.43 -25.90 10.41
C LEU A 287 -28.81 -27.25 10.05
N ALA A 288 -29.56 -28.33 10.29
CA ALA A 288 -29.19 -29.68 9.86
C ALA A 288 -29.72 -30.02 8.45
N THR A 289 -30.58 -29.17 7.88
CA THR A 289 -31.25 -29.39 6.60
C THR A 289 -30.53 -28.71 5.43
N LYS A 290 -30.70 -29.28 4.22
CA LYS A 290 -30.33 -28.61 2.98
C LYS A 290 -31.18 -27.35 2.79
N TRP A 291 -30.58 -26.33 2.21
CA TRP A 291 -31.25 -25.08 1.86
C TRP A 291 -32.27 -25.37 0.75
N THR A 292 -33.40 -24.66 0.72
CA THR A 292 -34.40 -24.81 -0.36
C THR A 292 -33.79 -24.54 -1.72
N SER A 293 -32.90 -23.55 -1.79
CA SER A 293 -31.96 -23.33 -2.90
C SER A 293 -30.58 -22.91 -2.35
N PRO A 294 -29.48 -23.09 -3.12
CA PRO A 294 -28.12 -22.76 -2.68
C PRO A 294 -27.90 -21.33 -2.16
N THR A 295 -28.78 -20.39 -2.52
CA THR A 295 -28.71 -18.96 -2.18
C THR A 295 -29.80 -18.49 -1.21
N SER A 296 -30.82 -19.30 -0.93
CA SER A 296 -32.05 -18.87 -0.24
C SER A 296 -31.90 -18.44 1.22
N GLY A 297 -30.91 -18.94 1.97
CA GLY A 297 -30.86 -18.77 3.43
C GLY A 297 -31.83 -19.63 4.21
N ILE A 298 -32.76 -20.32 3.54
CA ILE A 298 -33.96 -20.88 4.15
C ILE A 298 -33.91 -22.40 4.10
N ALA A 299 -34.08 -23.03 5.25
CA ALA A 299 -34.25 -24.48 5.37
C ALA A 299 -35.54 -24.96 4.72
N ILE A 300 -35.54 -26.17 4.15
CA ILE A 300 -36.77 -26.81 3.66
C ILE A 300 -37.72 -27.03 4.84
N LYS A 301 -38.88 -26.35 4.83
CA LYS A 301 -39.92 -26.45 5.87
C LYS A 301 -40.39 -27.91 6.02
N GLY A 302 -40.57 -28.36 7.26
CA GLY A 302 -41.15 -29.67 7.59
C GLY A 302 -40.20 -30.87 7.54
N LYS A 303 -38.89 -30.68 7.28
CA LYS A 303 -37.96 -31.80 7.06
C LYS A 303 -37.00 -32.18 8.19
N THR A 304 -36.99 -31.55 9.38
CA THR A 304 -36.41 -32.09 10.65
C THR A 304 -36.35 -31.06 11.79
N THR A 305 -36.29 -31.57 13.02
CA THR A 305 -35.92 -30.88 14.27
C THR A 305 -34.44 -30.46 14.30
N PRO A 306 -34.04 -29.47 15.13
CA PRO A 306 -32.64 -29.12 15.36
C PRO A 306 -31.83 -30.36 15.78
N GLY A 307 -30.68 -30.61 15.15
CA GLY A 307 -29.80 -31.73 15.54
C GLY A 307 -29.00 -31.41 16.81
N GLY A 308 -28.36 -32.42 17.41
CA GLY A 308 -27.43 -32.23 18.55
C GLY A 308 -26.11 -31.52 18.20
N GLY A 309 -25.97 -31.05 16.95
CA GLY A 309 -24.75 -30.54 16.38
C GLY A 309 -23.66 -31.61 16.22
N ARG A 310 -22.49 -31.24 15.68
CA ARG A 310 -21.27 -32.07 15.69
C ARG A 310 -20.53 -31.84 17.03
N PRO A 311 -20.67 -32.72 18.03
CA PRO A 311 -20.04 -32.53 19.34
C PRO A 311 -18.52 -32.50 19.17
N PHE A 312 -17.82 -31.70 19.98
CA PHE A 312 -16.36 -31.54 19.94
C PHE A 312 -15.76 -30.97 18.63
N GLY A 313 -16.58 -30.36 17.76
CA GLY A 313 -16.07 -29.62 16.60
C GLY A 313 -15.22 -28.42 17.03
N ARG A 314 -14.17 -28.05 16.27
CA ARG A 314 -13.32 -26.90 16.60
C ARG A 314 -14.11 -25.59 16.62
N ASP A 315 -13.98 -24.85 17.71
CA ASP A 315 -14.59 -23.53 17.90
C ASP A 315 -13.86 -22.39 17.21
N THR A 316 -12.68 -22.66 16.65
CA THR A 316 -11.82 -21.67 16.02
C THR A 316 -11.87 -21.72 14.50
N GLU A 317 -11.67 -20.56 13.88
CA GLU A 317 -11.46 -20.37 12.46
C GLU A 317 -10.05 -19.86 12.20
N LYS A 318 -9.50 -20.19 11.04
CA LYS A 318 -8.20 -19.68 10.60
C LYS A 318 -8.46 -18.41 9.82
N ALA A 319 -8.08 -17.27 10.39
CA ALA A 319 -8.08 -15.99 9.68
C ALA A 319 -6.72 -15.79 9.02
N SER A 320 -6.71 -15.53 7.72
CA SER A 320 -5.49 -15.26 6.96
C SER A 320 -5.42 -13.78 6.59
N PHE A 321 -4.27 -13.16 6.83
CA PHE A 321 -4.02 -11.74 6.60
C PHE A 321 -2.62 -11.53 6.02
N ALA A 322 -2.42 -10.44 5.31
CA ALA A 322 -1.11 -9.91 4.95
C ALA A 322 -0.96 -8.56 5.68
N TYR A 323 0.24 -8.23 6.12
CA TYR A 323 0.45 -6.99 6.87
C TYR A 323 1.82 -6.40 6.57
N LEU A 324 1.94 -5.10 6.82
CA LEU A 324 3.18 -4.34 6.81
C LEU A 324 3.15 -3.35 7.98
N ILE A 325 4.22 -3.30 8.75
CA ILE A 325 4.42 -2.33 9.82
C ILE A 325 5.67 -1.53 9.47
N VAL A 326 5.52 -0.22 9.40
CA VAL A 326 6.58 0.73 9.07
C VAL A 326 6.68 1.77 10.17
N LYS A 327 7.90 2.17 10.52
CA LYS A 327 8.17 3.28 11.44
C LYS A 327 8.76 4.45 10.64
N ARG A 328 8.39 5.68 10.96
CA ARG A 328 9.10 6.88 10.49
C ARG A 328 10.33 7.11 11.38
N SER A 329 11.49 7.29 10.75
CA SER A 329 12.74 7.54 11.48
C SER A 329 12.71 8.90 12.19
N GLU A 330 13.34 8.95 13.35
CA GLU A 330 13.62 10.18 14.13
C GLU A 330 15.02 10.71 13.83
N LYS A 331 15.86 9.91 13.15
CA LYS A 331 17.23 10.25 12.81
C LYS A 331 17.26 11.31 11.71
N SER A 332 18.30 12.14 11.74
CA SER A 332 18.54 13.12 10.69
C SER A 332 18.85 12.46 9.34
N ASP A 333 18.51 13.16 8.26
CA ASP A 333 18.80 12.73 6.88
C ASP A 333 20.27 12.40 6.66
N ARG A 334 21.17 13.19 7.27
CA ARG A 334 22.62 13.03 7.19
C ARG A 334 23.11 11.76 7.89
N GLU A 335 22.69 11.50 9.13
CA GLU A 335 23.07 10.29 9.87
C GLU A 335 22.63 9.02 9.12
N LEU A 336 21.44 9.05 8.52
CA LEU A 336 20.92 7.94 7.72
C LEU A 336 21.68 7.75 6.41
N LEU A 337 22.15 8.83 5.78
CA LEU A 337 23.00 8.76 4.60
C LEU A 337 24.36 8.12 4.91
N GLU A 338 25.04 8.58 5.96
CA GLU A 338 26.31 8.02 6.42
C GLU A 338 26.17 6.53 6.76
N SER A 339 25.09 6.15 7.45
CA SER A 339 24.78 4.76 7.77
C SER A 339 24.59 3.89 6.52
N ARG A 340 23.91 4.40 5.49
CA ARG A 340 23.70 3.69 4.22
C ARG A 340 25.01 3.52 3.46
N ASN A 341 25.86 4.55 3.42
CA ASN A 341 27.14 4.51 2.72
C ASN A 341 28.14 3.57 3.41
N ALA A 342 28.03 3.40 4.73
CA ALA A 342 28.83 2.44 5.49
C ALA A 342 28.40 0.97 5.25
N GLU A 343 27.24 0.72 4.63
CA GLU A 343 26.76 -0.61 4.30
C GLU A 343 27.58 -1.20 3.13
N THR A 344 28.63 -1.95 3.46
CA THR A 344 29.56 -2.53 2.48
C THR A 344 29.38 -4.05 2.30
N GLY A 345 28.59 -4.70 3.15
CA GLY A 345 28.52 -6.17 3.24
C GLY A 345 27.42 -6.81 2.38
N VAL A 346 27.81 -7.67 1.44
CA VAL A 346 26.88 -8.56 0.73
C VAL A 346 26.29 -9.59 1.71
N ARG A 347 24.95 -9.61 1.85
CA ARG A 347 24.25 -10.57 2.72
C ARG A 347 23.94 -11.86 1.98
N ASN A 348 24.84 -12.84 2.09
CA ASN A 348 24.66 -14.16 1.49
C ASN A 348 23.60 -15.01 2.22
N ILE A 349 23.17 -16.10 1.57
CA ILE A 349 22.25 -17.08 2.15
C ILE A 349 22.81 -17.61 3.48
N GLY A 350 21.98 -17.60 4.53
CA GLY A 350 22.38 -17.98 5.88
C GLY A 350 23.08 -16.88 6.67
N TYR A 351 22.97 -15.63 6.22
CA TYR A 351 23.44 -14.46 6.97
C TYR A 351 22.89 -14.46 8.40
N LYS A 352 23.79 -14.28 9.37
CA LYS A 352 23.42 -14.20 10.80
C LYS A 352 22.92 -12.78 11.09
N ALA A 353 21.66 -12.69 11.52
CA ALA A 353 21.07 -11.42 11.92
C ALA A 353 21.88 -10.74 13.03
N GLN A 354 22.12 -9.44 12.89
CA GLN A 354 22.85 -8.65 13.89
C GLN A 354 21.92 -8.07 14.96
N SER A 355 20.64 -7.84 14.59
CA SER A 355 19.61 -7.36 15.51
C SER A 355 18.36 -8.23 15.45
N ILE A 356 17.51 -8.15 16.48
CA ILE A 356 16.24 -8.90 16.53
C ILE A 356 15.31 -8.56 15.36
N SER A 357 15.39 -7.31 14.86
CA SER A 357 14.56 -6.82 13.75
C SER A 357 14.95 -7.43 12.40
N GLU A 358 16.16 -7.97 12.30
CA GLU A 358 16.71 -8.68 11.14
C GLU A 358 16.57 -10.20 11.25
N CYS A 359 16.09 -10.72 12.38
CA CYS A 359 15.92 -12.15 12.54
C CYS A 359 14.91 -12.69 11.51
N PRO A 360 15.20 -13.84 10.86
CA PRO A 360 14.30 -14.45 9.90
C PRO A 360 12.89 -14.68 10.42
N ARG A 361 11.89 -14.51 9.54
CA ARG A 361 10.48 -14.72 9.87
C ARG A 361 9.93 -15.96 9.18
N ILE A 362 9.23 -16.81 9.93
CA ILE A 362 8.65 -18.05 9.42
C ILE A 362 7.44 -17.76 8.52
N LEU A 363 7.51 -18.19 7.26
CA LEU A 363 6.50 -17.89 6.23
C LEU A 363 5.41 -18.96 6.09
N ALA A 364 5.66 -20.17 6.60
CA ALA A 364 4.72 -21.28 6.51
C ALA A 364 4.79 -22.13 7.79
N PRO A 365 3.73 -22.84 8.18
CA PRO A 365 3.78 -23.74 9.32
C PRO A 365 4.95 -24.74 9.16
N PRO A 366 5.84 -24.86 10.15
CA PRO A 366 7.00 -25.74 10.06
C PRO A 366 6.63 -27.20 9.72
N LYS A 367 7.37 -27.81 8.79
CA LYS A 367 7.20 -29.22 8.44
C LYS A 367 7.98 -30.09 9.41
N LYS A 368 7.26 -30.88 10.18
CA LYS A 368 7.84 -31.78 11.18
C LYS A 368 8.04 -33.17 10.58
N LYS A 369 9.28 -33.65 10.57
CA LYS A 369 9.69 -35.02 10.25
C LYS A 369 10.32 -35.65 11.48
N LYS A 370 10.54 -36.97 11.46
CA LYS A 370 11.25 -37.67 12.52
C LYS A 370 12.63 -37.03 12.74
N HIS A 371 12.84 -36.45 13.93
CA HIS A 371 14.08 -35.77 14.34
C HIS A 371 14.54 -34.60 13.44
N LEU A 372 13.65 -34.02 12.63
CA LEU A 372 13.97 -32.90 11.76
C LEU A 372 12.77 -31.96 11.61
N VAL A 373 13.00 -30.67 11.83
CA VAL A 373 12.06 -29.61 11.49
C VAL A 373 12.58 -28.85 10.28
N ILE A 374 11.71 -28.62 9.29
CA ILE A 374 12.01 -27.84 8.10
C ILE A 374 11.13 -26.59 8.10
N MET A 375 11.76 -25.42 8.02
CA MET A 375 11.09 -24.11 8.06
C MET A 375 11.41 -23.35 6.78
N ASP A 376 10.39 -22.77 6.15
CA ASP A 376 10.58 -21.80 5.07
C ASP A 376 10.48 -20.40 5.68
N MET A 377 11.51 -19.57 5.49
CA MET A 377 11.66 -18.30 6.19
C MET A 377 12.06 -17.18 5.23
N CYS A 378 11.57 -15.98 5.49
CA CYS A 378 12.08 -14.76 4.88
C CYS A 378 13.31 -14.33 5.69
N ALA A 379 14.46 -14.22 5.05
CA ALA A 379 15.75 -14.03 5.72
C ALA A 379 16.37 -12.65 5.42
N PRO A 380 17.28 -12.15 6.26
CA PRO A 380 17.98 -10.88 6.05
C PRO A 380 18.86 -10.85 4.78
N SER A 381 19.14 -12.01 4.16
CA SER A 381 19.78 -12.13 2.85
C SER A 381 18.92 -11.62 1.68
N GLY A 382 17.65 -11.27 1.94
CA GLY A 382 16.73 -10.89 0.87
C GLY A 382 16.14 -12.08 0.12
N HIS A 383 16.45 -13.31 0.52
CA HIS A 383 15.94 -14.53 -0.08
C HIS A 383 14.99 -15.28 0.86
N ILE A 384 14.25 -16.23 0.30
CA ILE A 384 13.51 -17.21 1.08
C ILE A 384 14.44 -18.37 1.35
N GLU A 385 14.73 -18.59 2.61
CA GLU A 385 15.61 -19.65 3.02
C GLU A 385 14.82 -20.82 3.59
N LYS A 386 15.26 -22.03 3.25
CA LYS A 386 14.77 -23.27 3.83
C LYS A 386 15.77 -23.76 4.85
N TRP A 387 15.37 -23.70 6.10
CA TRP A 387 16.21 -24.07 7.24
C TRP A 387 15.86 -25.47 7.72
N HIS A 388 16.91 -26.26 7.92
CA HIS A 388 16.84 -27.63 8.43
C HIS A 388 17.37 -27.64 9.86
N VAL A 389 16.48 -27.91 10.81
CA VAL A 389 16.79 -27.99 12.24
C VAL A 389 16.62 -29.44 12.70
N PRO A 390 17.66 -30.29 12.57
CA PRO A 390 17.64 -31.64 13.10
C PRO A 390 17.86 -31.65 14.62
N ARG A 391 17.45 -32.73 15.28
CA ARG A 391 17.66 -32.94 16.73
C ARG A 391 19.14 -32.87 17.14
N SER A 392 20.07 -33.15 16.22
CA SER A 392 21.51 -33.08 16.45
C SER A 392 22.07 -31.66 16.61
N VAL A 393 21.31 -30.61 16.28
CA VAL A 393 21.70 -29.21 16.57
C VAL A 393 21.64 -28.93 18.07
N GLY A 394 20.71 -29.56 18.77
CA GLY A 394 20.46 -29.36 20.19
C GLY A 394 19.05 -29.76 20.55
N LYS A 395 18.86 -30.27 21.78
CA LYS A 395 17.54 -30.71 22.27
C LYS A 395 16.57 -29.53 22.37
N ASP A 396 17.04 -28.39 22.88
CA ASP A 396 16.22 -27.22 23.14
C ASP A 396 15.86 -26.49 21.84
N VAL A 397 16.84 -26.22 20.99
CA VAL A 397 16.61 -25.63 19.65
C VAL A 397 15.65 -26.48 18.82
N TYR A 398 15.80 -27.80 18.86
CA TYR A 398 14.88 -28.71 18.19
C TYR A 398 13.47 -28.67 18.81
N HIS A 399 13.38 -28.68 20.14
CA HIS A 399 12.10 -28.56 20.85
C HIS A 399 11.38 -27.26 20.43
N ASP A 400 12.07 -26.13 20.44
CA ASP A 400 11.50 -24.83 20.07
C ASP A 400 11.10 -24.80 18.60
N ALA A 401 11.90 -25.38 17.70
CA ALA A 401 11.54 -25.52 16.29
C ALA A 401 10.24 -26.34 16.12
N THR A 402 10.00 -27.35 16.97
CA THR A 402 8.72 -28.09 16.93
C THR A 402 7.53 -27.30 17.47
N LYS A 403 7.76 -26.26 18.26
CA LYS A 403 6.70 -25.39 18.81
C LYS A 403 6.47 -24.14 17.97
N ALA A 404 7.44 -23.77 17.13
CA ALA A 404 7.36 -22.63 16.23
C ALA A 404 6.13 -22.67 15.31
N LYS A 405 5.56 -21.49 15.07
CA LYS A 405 4.37 -21.24 14.26
C LYS A 405 4.72 -20.30 13.10
N MET A 406 3.80 -20.24 12.14
CA MET A 406 3.90 -19.28 11.04
C MET A 406 3.79 -17.85 11.59
N GLY A 407 4.71 -16.97 11.17
CA GLY A 407 4.79 -15.59 11.64
C GLY A 407 5.81 -15.36 12.75
N ASP A 408 6.28 -16.41 13.43
CA ASP A 408 7.28 -16.28 14.51
C ASP A 408 8.64 -15.81 13.95
N ILE A 409 9.38 -15.11 14.81
CA ILE A 409 10.77 -14.70 14.56
C ILE A 409 11.69 -15.83 15.04
N TRP A 410 12.69 -16.19 14.23
CA TRP A 410 13.60 -17.28 14.54
C TRP A 410 15.06 -16.82 14.59
N SER A 411 15.68 -16.87 15.77
CA SER A 411 17.07 -16.43 16.00
C SER A 411 18.07 -17.58 16.25
N LEU A 412 17.61 -18.79 16.54
CA LEU A 412 18.44 -19.90 17.05
C LEU A 412 19.32 -20.60 15.99
N GLY A 413 19.32 -20.13 14.74
CA GLY A 413 20.09 -20.73 13.66
C GLY A 413 19.51 -22.04 13.11
N ALA A 414 20.26 -22.70 12.22
CA ALA A 414 19.96 -24.01 11.67
C ALA A 414 21.26 -24.73 11.26
N LYS A 415 21.19 -26.06 11.07
CA LYS A 415 22.35 -26.85 10.60
C LYS A 415 22.63 -26.66 9.11
N SER A 416 21.56 -26.59 8.32
CA SER A 416 21.65 -26.46 6.87
C SER A 416 20.60 -25.47 6.37
N ILE A 417 21.06 -24.52 5.57
CA ILE A 417 20.29 -23.41 5.03
C ILE A 417 20.45 -23.46 3.51
N ILE A 418 19.32 -23.43 2.79
CA ILE A 418 19.31 -23.53 1.32
C ILE A 418 18.29 -22.52 0.78
N GLN A 419 18.58 -21.88 -0.35
CA GLN A 419 17.60 -21.04 -1.03
C GLN A 419 16.37 -21.84 -1.45
N SER A 420 15.19 -21.25 -1.27
CA SER A 420 13.93 -21.90 -1.55
C SER A 420 13.54 -21.72 -3.02
N ARG A 421 13.23 -22.82 -3.70
CA ARG A 421 12.69 -22.83 -5.08
C ARG A 421 11.28 -22.23 -5.21
N LYS A 422 10.76 -21.62 -4.14
CA LYS A 422 9.43 -21.00 -4.08
C LYS A 422 9.46 -19.51 -4.41
N GLU A 423 10.65 -18.92 -4.55
CA GLU A 423 10.84 -17.51 -4.89
C GLU A 423 10.31 -17.21 -6.31
N ASN A 424 9.92 -15.95 -6.50
CA ASN A 424 9.43 -15.41 -7.75
C ASN A 424 10.43 -15.60 -8.91
N VAL A 425 11.74 -15.43 -8.65
CA VAL A 425 12.82 -15.55 -9.64
C VAL A 425 12.72 -16.84 -10.45
N PHE A 426 12.41 -17.98 -9.80
CA PHE A 426 12.30 -19.28 -10.48
C PHE A 426 11.07 -19.43 -11.39
N TYR A 427 10.09 -18.53 -11.26
CA TYR A 427 8.83 -18.57 -12.00
C TYR A 427 8.69 -17.43 -13.00
N LEU A 428 9.42 -16.31 -12.86
CA LEU A 428 9.29 -15.12 -13.72
C LEU A 428 9.33 -15.46 -15.21
N GLU A 429 10.33 -16.22 -15.66
CA GLU A 429 10.45 -16.59 -17.07
C GLU A 429 9.23 -17.39 -17.57
N LYS A 430 8.77 -18.36 -16.78
CA LYS A 430 7.60 -19.20 -17.10
C LYS A 430 6.30 -18.40 -17.09
N LEU A 431 6.18 -17.43 -16.18
CA LEU A 431 5.05 -16.52 -16.11
C LEU A 431 5.03 -15.60 -17.33
N ASN A 432 6.17 -15.01 -17.70
CA ASN A 432 6.31 -14.18 -18.88
C ASN A 432 6.01 -14.95 -20.17
N ALA A 433 6.52 -16.19 -20.30
CA ALA A 433 6.20 -17.05 -21.44
C ALA A 433 4.70 -17.36 -21.52
N LYS A 434 4.05 -17.61 -20.38
CA LYS A 434 2.62 -17.86 -20.31
C LYS A 434 1.80 -16.61 -20.63
N ASP A 435 2.20 -15.45 -20.12
CA ASP A 435 1.54 -14.18 -20.42
C ASP A 435 1.64 -13.87 -21.92
N ARG A 436 2.83 -14.00 -22.52
CA ARG A 436 3.02 -13.89 -23.98
C ARG A 436 2.10 -14.83 -24.76
N ARG A 437 1.96 -16.09 -24.31
CA ARG A 437 1.04 -17.06 -24.94
C ARG A 437 -0.41 -16.61 -24.82
N LEU A 438 -0.85 -16.13 -23.64
CA LEU A 438 -2.20 -15.63 -23.44
C LEU A 438 -2.48 -14.40 -24.31
N ARG A 439 -1.55 -13.44 -24.39
CA ARG A 439 -1.64 -12.28 -25.29
C ARG A 439 -1.80 -12.71 -26.76
N ARG A 440 -1.02 -13.70 -27.22
CA ARG A 440 -1.13 -14.27 -28.58
C ARG A 440 -2.49 -14.92 -28.83
N LEU A 441 -3.02 -15.67 -27.86
CA LEU A 441 -4.35 -16.29 -27.96
C LEU A 441 -5.44 -15.24 -28.02
N LYS A 442 -5.40 -14.22 -27.13
CA LYS A 442 -6.34 -13.09 -27.16
C LYS A 442 -6.33 -12.37 -28.50
N LYS A 443 -5.15 -12.10 -29.05
CA LYS A 443 -4.99 -11.50 -30.39
C LYS A 443 -5.66 -12.36 -31.46
N ARG A 444 -5.37 -13.66 -31.50
CA ARG A 444 -5.95 -14.59 -32.48
C ARG A 444 -7.48 -14.68 -32.35
N ASP A 445 -8.01 -14.72 -31.13
CA ASP A 445 -9.45 -14.80 -30.88
C ASP A 445 -10.15 -13.49 -31.28
N SER A 446 -9.53 -12.33 -31.03
CA SER A 446 -10.01 -11.02 -31.49
C SER A 446 -10.04 -10.92 -33.02
N GLU A 447 -9.00 -11.42 -33.71
CA GLU A 447 -8.96 -11.46 -35.18
C GLU A 447 -9.98 -12.43 -35.77
N ARG A 448 -10.27 -13.54 -35.08
CA ARG A 448 -11.32 -14.48 -35.48
C ARG A 448 -12.70 -13.87 -35.31
N LEU A 449 -12.93 -13.13 -34.23
CA LEU A 449 -14.17 -12.41 -33.99
C LEU A 449 -14.38 -11.28 -35.01
N GLU A 450 -13.33 -10.49 -35.29
CA GLU A 450 -13.36 -9.47 -36.36
C GLU A 450 -13.71 -10.10 -37.72
N ARG A 451 -13.12 -11.26 -38.07
CA ARG A 451 -13.44 -11.98 -39.31
C ARG A 451 -14.87 -12.50 -39.35
N LYS A 452 -15.36 -13.05 -38.24
CA LYS A 452 -16.74 -13.55 -38.13
C LYS A 452 -17.74 -12.42 -38.35
N ILE A 453 -17.58 -11.28 -37.66
CA ILE A 453 -18.50 -10.15 -37.79
C ILE A 453 -18.50 -9.57 -39.21
N LYS A 454 -17.34 -9.54 -39.89
CA LYS A 454 -17.27 -9.18 -41.31
C LYS A 454 -18.00 -10.16 -42.22
N SER A 455 -17.95 -11.45 -41.92
CA SER A 455 -18.66 -12.49 -42.66
C SER A 455 -20.17 -12.40 -42.45
N ASP A 456 -20.60 -12.27 -41.19
CA ASP A 456 -22.01 -12.15 -40.80
C ASP A 456 -22.64 -10.89 -41.44
N TYR A 457 -21.89 -9.78 -41.49
CA TYR A 457 -22.32 -8.56 -42.19
C TYR A 457 -22.54 -8.79 -43.70
N ARG A 458 -21.61 -9.47 -44.39
CA ARG A 458 -21.76 -9.77 -45.83
C ARG A 458 -23.00 -10.62 -46.08
N GLN A 459 -23.18 -11.68 -45.28
CA GLN A 459 -24.35 -12.55 -45.38
C GLN A 459 -25.66 -11.81 -45.11
N ALA A 460 -25.67 -10.86 -44.17
CA ALA A 460 -26.85 -10.06 -43.85
C ALA A 460 -27.24 -9.08 -44.96
N LEU A 461 -26.29 -8.64 -45.81
CA LEU A 461 -26.61 -7.81 -46.99
C LEU A 461 -27.38 -8.60 -48.04
N ASP A 462 -27.08 -9.88 -48.19
CA ASP A 462 -27.70 -10.75 -49.21
C ASP A 462 -29.10 -11.25 -48.81
N ILE A 463 -29.50 -11.07 -47.54
CA ILE A 463 -30.80 -11.52 -47.01
C ILE A 463 -31.80 -10.36 -47.04
N GLU A 464 -32.86 -10.50 -47.85
CA GLU A 464 -34.07 -9.66 -47.81
C GLU A 464 -35.11 -10.36 -46.91
N PRO A 465 -35.35 -9.89 -45.68
CA PRO A 465 -36.34 -10.51 -44.80
C PRO A 465 -37.74 -10.32 -45.39
N ALA A 466 -38.54 -11.39 -45.40
CA ALA A 466 -39.96 -11.29 -45.76
C ALA A 466 -40.69 -10.37 -44.77
N ALA A 467 -41.71 -9.63 -45.23
CA ALA A 467 -42.42 -8.61 -44.43
C ALA A 467 -42.98 -9.12 -43.08
N ASN A 468 -43.19 -10.43 -42.95
CA ASN A 468 -43.74 -11.07 -41.75
C ASN A 468 -42.68 -11.76 -40.87
N ASP A 469 -41.40 -11.82 -41.28
CA ASP A 469 -40.33 -12.45 -40.49
C ASP A 469 -39.52 -11.40 -39.71
N LEU A 470 -40.07 -11.02 -38.57
CA LEU A 470 -39.45 -10.08 -37.63
C LEU A 470 -38.10 -10.60 -37.10
N GLY A 471 -37.93 -11.93 -36.99
CA GLY A 471 -36.70 -12.54 -36.47
C GLY A 471 -35.52 -12.34 -37.42
N ALA A 472 -35.75 -12.57 -38.72
CA ALA A 472 -34.75 -12.31 -39.76
C ALA A 472 -34.38 -10.82 -39.85
N ALA A 473 -35.37 -9.92 -39.74
CA ALA A 473 -35.13 -8.48 -39.73
C ALA A 473 -34.27 -8.02 -38.54
N VAL A 474 -34.56 -8.51 -37.32
CA VAL A 474 -33.76 -8.21 -36.11
C VAL A 474 -32.33 -8.75 -36.23
N SER A 475 -32.15 -9.96 -36.75
CA SER A 475 -30.83 -10.56 -36.96
C SER A 475 -29.98 -9.78 -37.97
N LYS A 476 -30.59 -9.33 -39.07
CA LYS A 476 -29.95 -8.45 -40.07
C LYS A 476 -29.50 -7.14 -39.42
N MET A 477 -30.38 -6.46 -38.68
CA MET A 477 -30.04 -5.22 -37.96
C MET A 477 -28.92 -5.42 -36.94
N ALA A 478 -28.95 -6.50 -36.16
CA ALA A 478 -27.90 -6.81 -35.18
C ALA A 478 -26.52 -7.02 -35.83
N SER A 479 -26.49 -7.65 -37.02
CA SER A 479 -25.26 -7.89 -37.79
C SER A 479 -24.70 -6.59 -38.37
N MET A 480 -25.57 -5.69 -38.85
CA MET A 480 -25.19 -4.34 -39.30
C MET A 480 -24.65 -3.47 -38.16
N ASP A 481 -25.31 -3.51 -36.99
CA ASP A 481 -24.87 -2.75 -35.82
C ASP A 481 -23.53 -3.27 -35.27
N SER A 482 -23.35 -4.60 -35.20
CA SER A 482 -22.08 -5.21 -34.81
C SER A 482 -20.90 -4.80 -35.70
N TYR A 483 -21.14 -4.70 -37.01
CA TYR A 483 -20.13 -4.22 -37.96
C TYR A 483 -19.85 -2.72 -37.81
N SER A 484 -20.90 -1.90 -37.64
CA SER A 484 -20.81 -0.46 -37.36
C SER A 484 -19.97 -0.21 -36.10
N LEU A 485 -20.17 -1.00 -35.04
CA LEU A 485 -19.37 -0.91 -33.81
C LEU A 485 -17.89 -1.23 -34.08
N ILE A 486 -17.56 -2.28 -34.82
CA ILE A 486 -16.16 -2.62 -35.16
C ILE A 486 -15.49 -1.56 -36.04
N SER A 487 -16.24 -0.88 -36.90
CA SER A 487 -15.71 0.17 -37.76
C SER A 487 -15.16 1.36 -36.96
N LYS A 488 -15.66 1.58 -35.74
CA LYS A 488 -15.20 2.65 -34.83
C LYS A 488 -13.87 2.27 -34.18
N PRO A 489 -12.80 3.08 -34.33
CA PRO A 489 -11.47 2.76 -33.79
C PRO A 489 -11.43 2.50 -32.28
N LYS A 490 -12.26 3.20 -31.50
CA LYS A 490 -12.36 3.05 -30.04
C LYS A 490 -12.95 1.70 -29.64
N GLU A 491 -14.04 1.30 -30.29
CA GLU A 491 -14.70 0.02 -30.03
C GLU A 491 -13.86 -1.16 -30.53
N ARG A 492 -13.17 -1.00 -31.67
CA ARG A 492 -12.19 -1.97 -32.13
C ARG A 492 -11.04 -2.17 -31.14
N LYS A 493 -10.55 -1.10 -30.51
CA LYS A 493 -9.56 -1.18 -29.42
C LYS A 493 -10.15 -1.90 -28.20
N LYS A 494 -11.40 -1.60 -27.81
CA LYS A 494 -12.09 -2.31 -26.73
C LYS A 494 -12.23 -3.80 -27.00
N ILE A 495 -12.56 -4.23 -28.22
CA ILE A 495 -12.64 -5.66 -28.58
C ILE A 495 -11.28 -6.35 -28.46
N ARG A 496 -10.20 -5.64 -28.76
CA ARG A 496 -8.83 -6.13 -28.58
C ARG A 496 -8.38 -6.15 -27.11
N SER A 497 -8.99 -5.35 -26.25
CA SER A 497 -8.66 -5.25 -24.83
C SER A 497 -9.64 -5.97 -23.89
N SER A 498 -10.86 -6.28 -24.35
CA SER A 498 -11.92 -6.90 -23.54
C SER A 498 -11.84 -8.43 -23.60
N LYS A 499 -11.09 -9.01 -22.65
CA LYS A 499 -11.34 -10.30 -21.95
C LYS A 499 -10.09 -10.74 -21.21
#